data_AF-A0A537FGK7-F1
#
_entry.id   AF-A0A537FGK7-F1
#
_cell.length_a   1.000
_cell.length_b   1.000
_cell.length_c   1.000
_cell.angle_alpha   90.00
_cell.angle_beta   90.00
_cell.angle_gamma   90.00
#
_symmetry.space_group_name_H-M   'P 1'
#
loop_
_entity.id
_entity.type
_entity.pdbx_description
1 polymer ?
#
loop_
_entity_poly.entity_id
_entity_poly.type
_entity_poly.pdbx_seq_one_letter_code
_entity_poly.pdbx_strand_id
1 'polypeptide(L)'
;QLSYFYPSLSGSSVREDDPYPFFRSFCLENRKEIEDLISTRRVQTNEVQRCACLMPAYSVAYLRAGKQLSIIDLGASAGLHLLWDHYGYDYGEGKRFGNPSSQVRLTCSLRGNVSPPFPSQLPLVAYRVGIDLNPIDVNDPEMMLWSKALVWPEHRKRAETLNSAIELAKEIPPTVIRGDVLTVLPEVLSKVPVETAVCISHSHVAYQFPKELRERFSSMINECGAHRDIFQISYEWWPGKDKPELELSIFENGAKKDQLLAYCHPHGEWLEWISHE
;
A
#
# COMPACT_ATOMS: atom_id res chain seq x y z
N GLN A 1 -1.84 31.24 -12.21
CA GLN A 1 -0.92 31.08 -13.36
C GLN A 1 -0.11 29.79 -13.24
N LEU A 2 0.57 29.55 -12.11
CA LEU A 2 1.29 28.29 -11.88
C LEU A 2 0.39 27.04 -11.98
N SER A 3 -0.88 27.14 -11.55
CA SER A 3 -1.85 26.04 -11.65
C SER A 3 -2.06 25.48 -13.07
N TYR A 4 -1.77 26.24 -14.13
CA TYR A 4 -1.86 25.76 -15.51
C TYR A 4 -0.79 24.73 -15.88
N PHE A 5 0.22 24.51 -15.05
CA PHE A 5 1.21 23.44 -15.22
C PHE A 5 0.81 22.14 -14.51
N TYR A 6 -0.32 22.13 -13.80
CA TYR A 6 -0.79 21.01 -12.98
C TYR A 6 -2.10 20.47 -13.56
N PRO A 7 -2.08 19.37 -14.33
CA PRO A 7 -3.28 18.80 -14.94
C PRO A 7 -4.37 18.46 -13.91
N SER A 8 -3.97 18.11 -12.68
CA SER A 8 -4.88 17.86 -11.56
C SER A 8 -5.66 19.09 -11.10
N LEU A 9 -5.23 20.31 -11.46
CA LEU A 9 -5.87 21.59 -11.11
C LEU A 9 -6.49 22.28 -12.32
N SER A 10 -5.87 22.20 -13.51
CA SER A 10 -6.30 22.89 -14.72
C SER A 10 -6.95 22.00 -15.78
N GLY A 11 -7.04 20.68 -15.54
CA GLY A 11 -7.55 19.72 -16.51
C GLY A 11 -6.63 19.59 -17.74
N SER A 12 -7.22 19.62 -18.94
CA SER A 12 -6.51 19.38 -20.20
C SER A 12 -5.66 20.56 -20.69
N SER A 13 -5.84 21.76 -20.12
CA SER A 13 -5.15 22.98 -20.53
C SER A 13 -3.83 23.12 -19.78
N VAL A 14 -2.86 22.29 -20.16
CA VAL A 14 -1.53 22.26 -19.54
C VAL A 14 -0.59 23.11 -20.38
N ARG A 15 0.09 24.05 -19.72
CA ARG A 15 1.14 24.85 -20.35
C ARG A 15 2.42 24.02 -20.51
N GLU A 16 3.12 24.23 -21.63
CA GLU A 16 4.36 23.53 -21.98
C GLU A 16 5.59 24.45 -22.00
N ASP A 17 5.42 25.76 -21.79
CA ASP A 17 6.54 26.70 -21.65
C ASP A 17 7.29 26.51 -20.32
N ASP A 18 8.43 27.19 -20.15
CA ASP A 18 9.25 27.05 -18.94
C ASP A 18 8.44 27.42 -17.68
N PRO A 19 8.19 26.48 -16.74
CA PRO A 19 7.42 26.75 -15.55
C PRO A 19 8.20 27.60 -14.52
N TYR A 20 9.52 27.70 -14.64
CA TYR A 20 10.39 28.27 -13.61
C TYR A 20 10.04 29.72 -13.23
N PRO A 21 9.77 30.67 -14.16
CA PRO A 21 9.40 32.03 -13.79
C PRO A 21 8.13 32.08 -12.92
N PHE A 22 7.12 31.27 -13.25
CA PHE A 22 5.86 31.18 -12.50
C PHE A 22 6.05 30.50 -11.15
N PHE A 23 6.83 29.42 -11.11
CA PHE A 23 7.18 28.71 -9.88
C PHE A 23 7.95 29.62 -8.91
N ARG A 24 8.99 30.31 -9.41
CA ARG A 24 9.80 31.23 -8.61
C ARG A 24 8.96 32.38 -8.04
N SER A 25 8.10 33.00 -8.84
CA SER A 25 7.21 34.07 -8.36
C SER A 25 6.31 33.56 -7.24
N PHE A 26 5.67 32.40 -7.46
CA PHE A 26 4.81 31.77 -6.47
C PHE A 26 5.55 31.45 -5.16
N CYS A 27 6.77 30.90 -5.23
CA CYS A 27 7.56 30.60 -4.04
C CYS A 27 7.96 31.85 -3.26
N LEU A 28 8.30 32.95 -3.94
CA LEU A 28 8.68 34.20 -3.28
C LEU A 28 7.47 34.91 -2.66
N GLU A 29 6.34 34.93 -3.35
CA GLU A 29 5.09 35.52 -2.87
C GLU A 29 4.51 34.75 -1.67
N ASN A 30 4.58 33.42 -1.68
CA ASN A 30 3.98 32.54 -0.67
C ASN A 30 5.03 31.93 0.28
N ARG A 31 6.20 32.57 0.41
CA ARG A 31 7.37 32.02 1.11
C ARG A 31 7.06 31.47 2.50
N LYS A 32 6.38 32.27 3.32
CA LYS A 32 6.09 31.92 4.72
C LYS A 32 5.20 30.69 4.84
N GLU A 33 4.18 30.59 3.99
CA GLU A 33 3.25 29.46 3.98
C GLU A 33 3.93 28.17 3.50
N ILE A 34 4.79 28.28 2.48
CA ILE A 34 5.57 27.15 1.97
C ILE A 34 6.58 26.67 3.02
N GLU A 35 7.28 27.58 3.70
CA GLU A 35 8.21 27.25 4.78
C GLU A 35 7.49 26.53 5.94
N ASP A 36 6.30 26.99 6.31
CA ASP A 36 5.47 26.35 7.33
C ASP A 36 5.01 24.94 6.90
N LEU A 37 4.50 24.80 5.68
CA LEU A 37 4.07 23.49 5.15
C LEU A 37 5.21 22.48 5.08
N ILE A 38 6.37 22.86 4.52
CA ILE A 38 7.50 21.94 4.35
C ILE A 38 8.13 21.56 5.70
N SER A 39 8.08 22.45 6.70
CA SER A 39 8.64 22.17 8.03
C SER A 39 7.72 21.34 8.93
N THR A 40 6.41 21.35 8.68
CA THR A 40 5.42 20.69 9.55
C THR A 40 4.81 19.42 8.95
N ARG A 41 4.62 19.37 7.63
CA ARG A 41 4.00 18.24 6.94
C ARG A 41 5.05 17.18 6.59
N ARG A 42 4.61 15.92 6.52
CA ARG A 42 5.45 14.77 6.18
C ARG A 42 5.07 14.23 4.81
N VAL A 43 6.06 13.71 4.09
CA VAL A 43 5.78 12.87 2.92
C VAL A 43 5.23 11.55 3.43
N GLN A 44 3.99 11.24 3.06
CA GLN A 44 3.31 10.01 3.43
C GLN A 44 2.49 9.53 2.24
N THR A 45 3.12 8.69 1.41
CA THR A 45 2.54 8.22 0.16
C THR A 45 1.75 6.94 0.39
N ASN A 46 0.44 6.95 0.14
CA ASN A 46 -0.39 5.75 0.12
C ASN A 46 -0.53 5.24 -1.33
N GLU A 47 0.47 4.51 -1.83
CA GLU A 47 0.55 4.09 -3.24
C GLU A 47 -0.44 2.97 -3.60
N VAL A 48 -1.69 3.30 -3.93
CA VAL A 48 -2.79 2.34 -4.19
C VAL A 48 -2.41 1.26 -5.21
N GLN A 49 -1.63 1.61 -6.24
CA GLN A 49 -1.25 0.69 -7.31
C GLN A 49 -0.42 -0.52 -6.80
N ARG A 50 0.22 -0.43 -5.63
CA ARG A 50 0.91 -1.57 -4.98
C ARG A 50 -0.02 -2.72 -4.62
N CYS A 51 -1.33 -2.48 -4.46
CA CYS A 51 -2.29 -3.56 -4.26
C CYS A 51 -2.27 -4.58 -5.40
N ALA A 52 -1.87 -4.19 -6.62
CA ALA A 52 -1.73 -5.13 -7.74
C ALA A 52 -0.59 -6.14 -7.55
N CYS A 53 0.42 -5.83 -6.73
CA CYS A 53 1.46 -6.78 -6.32
C CYS A 53 1.07 -7.55 -5.05
N LEU A 54 0.36 -6.90 -4.11
CA LEU A 54 -0.07 -7.52 -2.85
C LEU A 54 -1.20 -8.55 -3.04
N MET A 55 -2.14 -8.33 -3.96
CA MET A 55 -3.30 -9.21 -4.17
C MET A 55 -2.89 -10.67 -4.47
N PRO A 56 -1.91 -10.94 -5.34
CA PRO A 56 -1.36 -12.29 -5.51
C PRO A 56 -0.80 -12.91 -4.23
N ALA A 57 -0.09 -12.14 -3.39
CA ALA A 57 0.45 -12.66 -2.13
C ALA A 57 -0.66 -12.95 -1.10
N TYR A 58 -1.69 -12.11 -1.00
CA TYR A 58 -2.88 -12.42 -0.21
C TYR A 58 -3.58 -13.69 -0.71
N SER A 59 -3.57 -13.94 -2.01
CA SER A 59 -4.14 -15.15 -2.60
C SER A 59 -3.36 -16.41 -2.20
N VAL A 60 -2.03 -16.35 -2.18
CA VAL A 60 -1.18 -17.44 -1.65
C VAL A 60 -1.51 -17.71 -0.18
N ALA A 61 -1.55 -16.67 0.65
CA ALA A 61 -1.88 -16.81 2.07
C ALA A 61 -3.28 -17.41 2.28
N TYR A 62 -4.28 -16.94 1.52
CA TYR A 62 -5.66 -17.43 1.58
C TYR A 62 -5.80 -18.89 1.18
N LEU A 63 -5.21 -19.29 0.05
CA LEU A 63 -5.25 -20.66 -0.45
C LEU A 63 -4.57 -21.62 0.53
N ARG A 64 -3.46 -21.20 1.14
CA ARG A 64 -2.74 -21.99 2.14
C ARG A 64 -3.51 -22.13 3.45
N ALA A 65 -4.06 -21.02 3.95
CA ALA A 65 -4.76 -21.03 5.22
C ALA A 65 -6.12 -21.76 5.16
N GLY A 66 -6.78 -21.75 4.00
CA GLY A 66 -8.13 -22.30 3.84
C GLY A 66 -9.20 -21.57 4.67
N LYS A 67 -8.93 -20.31 5.06
CA LYS A 67 -9.77 -19.48 5.93
C LYS A 67 -9.86 -18.06 5.38
N GLN A 68 -10.90 -17.33 5.77
CA GLN A 68 -10.99 -15.89 5.51
C GLN A 68 -9.80 -15.16 6.14
N LEU A 69 -9.32 -14.12 5.48
CA LEU A 69 -8.20 -13.32 5.94
C LEU A 69 -8.63 -12.24 6.94
N SER A 70 -7.79 -12.01 7.93
CA SER A 70 -7.79 -10.81 8.75
C SER A 70 -6.54 -10.00 8.42
N ILE A 71 -6.73 -8.86 7.77
CA ILE A 71 -5.63 -8.04 7.26
C ILE A 71 -5.20 -7.01 8.31
N ILE A 72 -3.91 -6.97 8.60
CA ILE A 72 -3.28 -5.91 9.38
C ILE A 72 -2.25 -5.22 8.49
N ASP A 73 -2.53 -3.98 8.08
CA ASP A 73 -1.63 -3.18 7.25
C ASP A 73 -0.77 -2.26 8.13
N LEU A 74 0.55 -2.37 8.03
CA LEU A 74 1.49 -1.58 8.82
C LEU A 74 2.02 -0.41 7.99
N GLY A 75 1.99 0.80 8.55
CA GLY A 75 2.23 2.04 7.80
C GLY A 75 1.09 2.38 6.87
N ALA A 76 -0.15 2.11 7.32
CA ALA A 76 -1.35 2.13 6.48
C ALA A 76 -1.73 3.52 5.94
N SER A 77 -1.18 4.61 6.47
CA SER A 77 -1.50 5.98 6.06
C SER A 77 -3.00 6.28 6.14
N ALA A 78 -3.67 6.46 4.99
CA ALA A 78 -5.12 6.66 4.88
C ALA A 78 -5.91 5.33 4.86
N GLY A 79 -5.23 4.19 4.99
CA GLY A 79 -5.83 2.86 5.00
C GLY A 79 -6.28 2.36 3.63
N LEU A 80 -5.83 2.97 2.52
CA LEU A 80 -6.33 2.61 1.18
C LEU A 80 -5.98 1.17 0.79
N HIS A 81 -4.84 0.63 1.25
CA HIS A 81 -4.48 -0.77 0.95
C HIS A 81 -5.37 -1.79 1.66
N LEU A 82 -6.11 -1.40 2.72
CA LEU A 82 -7.08 -2.27 3.39
C LEU A 82 -8.32 -2.52 2.53
N LEU A 83 -8.53 -1.74 1.46
CA LEU A 83 -9.66 -1.87 0.55
C LEU A 83 -9.30 -2.65 -0.73
N TRP A 84 -8.17 -3.37 -0.72
CA TRP A 84 -7.66 -4.10 -1.88
C TRP A 84 -8.70 -5.07 -2.49
N ASP A 85 -9.57 -5.66 -1.67
CA ASP A 85 -10.63 -6.59 -2.08
C ASP A 85 -11.85 -5.90 -2.73
N HIS A 86 -11.92 -4.56 -2.68
CA HIS A 86 -12.94 -3.75 -3.36
C HIS A 86 -12.47 -3.17 -4.71
N TYR A 87 -11.22 -3.42 -5.09
CA TYR A 87 -10.63 -2.92 -6.33
C TYR A 87 -10.85 -3.89 -7.50
N GLY A 88 -10.69 -3.36 -8.71
CA GLY A 88 -10.60 -4.15 -9.94
C GLY A 88 -9.15 -4.28 -10.39
N TYR A 89 -8.76 -5.47 -10.85
CA TYR A 89 -7.39 -5.76 -11.29
C TYR A 89 -7.38 -6.22 -12.75
N ASP A 90 -6.42 -5.75 -13.53
CA ASP A 90 -6.15 -6.20 -14.90
C ASP A 90 -4.67 -6.53 -15.07
N TYR A 91 -4.36 -7.80 -15.30
CA TYR A 91 -3.00 -8.30 -15.52
C TYR A 91 -2.70 -8.60 -17.00
N GLY A 92 -3.57 -8.16 -17.91
CA GLY A 92 -3.47 -8.42 -19.35
C GLY A 92 -3.99 -9.81 -19.75
N GLU A 93 -4.11 -10.04 -21.06
CA GLU A 93 -4.50 -11.33 -21.64
C GLU A 93 -5.79 -11.92 -21.06
N GLY A 94 -6.77 -11.07 -20.73
CA GLY A 94 -8.04 -11.48 -20.14
C GLY A 94 -7.99 -11.83 -18.64
N LYS A 95 -6.83 -11.72 -17.99
CA LYS A 95 -6.66 -11.97 -16.55
C LYS A 95 -7.19 -10.76 -15.75
N ARG A 96 -8.48 -10.78 -15.45
CA ARG A 96 -9.18 -9.73 -14.71
C ARG A 96 -9.81 -10.29 -13.44
N PHE A 97 -9.63 -9.58 -12.33
CA PHE A 97 -10.08 -10.00 -11.00
C PHE A 97 -10.72 -8.85 -10.22
N GLY A 98 -11.45 -9.20 -9.15
CA GLY A 98 -12.12 -8.23 -8.29
C GLY A 98 -13.40 -7.66 -8.88
N ASN A 99 -13.80 -6.50 -8.38
CA ASN A 99 -15.08 -5.90 -8.73
C ASN A 99 -15.00 -5.20 -10.11
N PRO A 100 -15.68 -5.70 -11.16
CA PRO A 100 -15.63 -5.11 -12.49
C PRO A 100 -16.27 -3.72 -12.55
N SER A 101 -17.07 -3.32 -11.55
CA SER A 101 -17.68 -2.00 -11.43
C SER A 101 -16.90 -1.04 -10.54
N SER A 102 -15.79 -1.46 -9.94
CA SER A 102 -14.97 -0.57 -9.11
C SER A 102 -14.37 0.56 -9.95
N GLN A 103 -14.41 1.77 -9.41
CA GLN A 103 -13.73 2.93 -10.01
C GLN A 103 -12.21 2.89 -9.82
N VAL A 104 -11.73 2.05 -8.90
CA VAL A 104 -10.30 1.80 -8.69
C VAL A 104 -9.90 0.60 -9.54
N ARG A 105 -9.29 0.86 -10.69
CA ARG A 105 -8.81 -0.16 -11.62
C ARG A 105 -7.28 -0.16 -11.68
N LEU A 106 -6.67 -1.21 -11.15
CA LEU A 106 -5.23 -1.35 -11.09
C LEU A 106 -4.76 -2.26 -12.22
N THR A 107 -3.82 -1.74 -13.03
CA THR A 107 -3.22 -2.50 -14.14
C THR A 107 -1.80 -2.90 -13.76
N CYS A 108 -1.44 -4.16 -13.92
CA CYS A 108 -0.07 -4.62 -13.62
C CYS A 108 0.42 -5.58 -14.70
N SER A 109 1.54 -5.23 -15.35
CA SER A 109 2.15 -6.11 -16.34
C SER A 109 2.84 -7.29 -15.68
N LEU A 110 2.45 -8.51 -16.04
CA LEU A 110 3.16 -9.71 -15.64
C LEU A 110 4.44 -9.86 -16.45
N ARG A 111 5.54 -10.15 -15.76
CA ARG A 111 6.87 -10.40 -16.33
C ARG A 111 7.34 -11.79 -15.93
N GLY A 112 8.29 -12.32 -16.70
CA GLY A 112 8.81 -13.66 -16.49
C GLY A 112 7.87 -14.74 -17.02
N ASN A 113 8.23 -16.00 -16.74
CA ASN A 113 7.55 -17.18 -17.29
C ASN A 113 6.61 -17.87 -16.29
N VAL A 114 6.61 -17.42 -15.03
CA VAL A 114 5.80 -18.00 -13.97
C VAL A 114 4.64 -17.04 -13.70
N SER A 115 3.42 -17.56 -13.68
CA SER A 115 2.25 -16.77 -13.29
C SER A 115 2.02 -16.93 -11.79
N PRO A 116 1.63 -15.87 -11.07
CA PRO A 116 1.13 -16.04 -9.71
C PRO A 116 -0.12 -16.93 -9.70
N PRO A 117 -0.39 -17.62 -8.58
CA PRO A 117 -1.57 -18.46 -8.42
C PRO A 117 -2.81 -17.58 -8.21
N PHE A 118 -3.29 -16.99 -9.30
CA PHE A 118 -4.50 -16.17 -9.25
C PHE A 118 -5.70 -17.04 -8.85
N PRO A 119 -6.49 -16.61 -7.86
CA PRO A 119 -7.67 -17.35 -7.46
C PRO A 119 -8.82 -17.08 -8.44
N SER A 120 -9.78 -18.00 -8.53
CA SER A 120 -10.98 -17.81 -9.35
C SER A 120 -11.87 -16.66 -8.84
N GLN A 121 -11.77 -16.33 -7.55
CA GLN A 121 -12.42 -15.22 -6.87
C GLN A 121 -11.43 -14.60 -5.89
N LEU A 122 -11.56 -13.30 -5.59
CA LEU A 122 -10.67 -12.68 -4.60
C LEU A 122 -10.81 -13.34 -3.22
N PRO A 123 -9.72 -13.40 -2.43
CA PRO A 123 -9.79 -13.85 -1.05
C PRO A 123 -10.83 -13.09 -0.23
N LEU A 124 -11.56 -13.81 0.62
CA LEU A 124 -12.53 -13.23 1.53
C LEU A 124 -11.82 -12.58 2.72
N VAL A 125 -12.21 -11.35 3.05
CA VAL A 125 -11.66 -10.58 4.18
C VAL A 125 -12.72 -10.45 5.27
N ALA A 126 -12.46 -11.06 6.42
CA ALA A 126 -13.37 -11.03 7.57
C ALA A 126 -13.11 -9.83 8.51
N TYR A 127 -11.87 -9.36 8.55
CA TYR A 127 -11.45 -8.25 9.41
C TYR A 127 -10.32 -7.48 8.74
N ARG A 128 -10.27 -6.16 8.94
CA ARG A 128 -9.21 -5.31 8.41
C ARG A 128 -8.91 -4.17 9.38
N VAL A 129 -7.63 -3.88 9.59
CA VAL A 129 -7.19 -2.76 10.42
C VAL A 129 -5.80 -2.30 9.98
N GLY A 130 -5.59 -0.99 9.97
CA GLY A 130 -4.30 -0.38 9.73
C GLY A 130 -3.64 0.06 11.03
N ILE A 131 -2.31 0.12 11.04
CA ILE A 131 -1.53 0.77 12.09
C ILE A 131 -0.63 1.80 11.42
N ASP A 132 -0.67 3.04 11.87
CA ASP A 132 0.22 4.10 11.37
C ASP A 132 0.60 5.06 12.51
N LEU A 133 1.81 5.62 12.48
CA LEU A 133 2.23 6.65 13.44
C LEU A 133 1.42 7.95 13.27
N ASN A 134 1.05 8.25 12.02
CA ASN A 134 0.32 9.43 11.61
C ASN A 134 -0.81 9.05 10.64
N PRO A 135 -1.89 8.38 11.11
CA PRO A 135 -3.01 8.05 10.25
C PRO A 135 -3.61 9.31 9.60
N ILE A 136 -4.02 9.16 8.34
CA ILE A 136 -4.63 10.22 7.54
C ILE A 136 -6.15 9.99 7.52
N ASP A 137 -6.93 10.97 7.96
CA ASP A 137 -8.40 10.91 7.87
C ASP A 137 -8.86 11.23 6.44
N VAL A 138 -9.51 10.28 5.78
CA VAL A 138 -10.04 10.42 4.42
C VAL A 138 -11.16 11.46 4.30
N ASN A 139 -11.78 11.83 5.42
CA ASN A 139 -12.83 12.86 5.49
C ASN A 139 -12.27 14.26 5.76
N ASP A 140 -10.99 14.38 6.15
CA ASP A 140 -10.34 15.67 6.33
C ASP A 140 -9.87 16.22 4.96
N PRO A 141 -10.48 17.32 4.47
CA PRO A 141 -10.17 17.85 3.15
C PRO A 141 -8.74 18.40 3.05
N GLU A 142 -8.15 18.92 4.14
CA GLU A 142 -6.78 19.42 4.11
C GLU A 142 -5.77 18.28 4.06
N MET A 143 -6.00 17.22 4.84
CA MET A 143 -5.16 16.03 4.79
C MET A 143 -5.20 15.38 3.41
N MET A 144 -6.39 15.28 2.81
CA MET A 144 -6.54 14.76 1.44
C MET A 144 -5.89 15.67 0.40
N LEU A 145 -5.96 16.99 0.56
CA LEU A 145 -5.28 17.93 -0.33
C LEU A 145 -3.75 17.71 -0.27
N TRP A 146 -3.19 17.54 0.93
CA TRP A 146 -1.78 17.23 1.10
C TRP A 146 -1.40 15.90 0.45
N SER A 147 -2.16 14.82 0.69
CA SER A 147 -1.92 13.51 0.06
C SER A 147 -1.91 13.59 -1.46
N LYS A 148 -2.81 14.37 -2.06
CA LYS A 148 -2.85 14.58 -3.52
C LYS A 148 -1.66 15.40 -4.02
N ALA A 149 -1.18 16.38 -3.24
CA ALA A 149 -0.03 17.20 -3.59
C ALA A 149 1.30 16.40 -3.64
N LEU A 150 1.37 15.23 -2.99
CA LEU A 150 2.53 14.33 -3.03
C LEU A 150 2.62 13.48 -4.30
N VAL A 151 1.66 13.61 -5.23
CA VAL A 151 1.72 12.99 -6.56
C VAL A 151 2.28 14.00 -7.55
N TRP A 152 3.34 13.62 -8.26
CA TRP A 152 3.96 14.50 -9.26
C TRP A 152 2.97 14.86 -10.38
N PRO A 153 3.03 16.09 -10.93
CA PRO A 153 2.07 16.60 -11.91
C PRO A 153 1.93 15.73 -13.17
N GLU A 154 3.00 15.10 -13.61
CA GLU A 154 3.06 14.22 -14.77
C GLU A 154 2.41 12.84 -14.52
N HIS A 155 2.27 12.42 -13.25
CA HIS A 155 1.72 11.10 -12.88
C HIS A 155 0.18 11.12 -12.84
N ARG A 156 -0.46 11.47 -13.97
CA ARG A 156 -1.93 11.63 -14.06
C ARG A 156 -2.70 10.38 -13.65
N LYS A 157 -2.35 9.22 -14.21
CA LYS A 157 -3.00 7.94 -13.89
C LYS A 157 -2.93 7.63 -12.38
N ARG A 158 -1.79 7.92 -11.75
CA ARG A 158 -1.59 7.73 -10.32
C ARG A 158 -2.48 8.66 -9.49
N ALA A 159 -2.61 9.92 -9.90
CA ALA A 159 -3.50 10.88 -9.26
C ALA A 159 -4.98 10.48 -9.41
N GLU A 160 -5.39 10.01 -10.58
CA GLU A 160 -6.74 9.49 -10.85
C GLU A 160 -7.04 8.27 -9.96
N THR A 161 -6.14 7.27 -9.92
CA THR A 161 -6.28 6.10 -9.05
C THR A 161 -6.38 6.48 -7.57
N LEU A 162 -5.53 7.42 -7.10
CA LEU A 162 -5.59 7.91 -5.73
C LEU A 162 -6.94 8.58 -5.43
N ASN A 163 -7.44 9.43 -6.33
CA ASN A 163 -8.74 10.09 -6.17
C ASN A 163 -9.88 9.06 -6.10
N SER A 164 -9.94 8.09 -7.01
CA SER A 164 -10.95 7.04 -6.98
C SER A 164 -10.89 6.21 -5.69
N ALA A 165 -9.69 5.94 -5.18
CA ALA A 165 -9.51 5.20 -3.93
C ALA A 165 -9.94 6.01 -2.71
N ILE A 166 -9.69 7.32 -2.69
CA ILE A 166 -10.17 8.22 -1.64
C ILE A 166 -11.69 8.27 -1.62
N GLU A 167 -12.35 8.40 -2.78
CA GLU A 167 -13.81 8.42 -2.84
C GLU A 167 -14.41 7.09 -2.37
N LEU A 168 -13.84 5.95 -2.78
CA LEU A 168 -14.26 4.65 -2.26
C LEU A 168 -14.04 4.54 -0.74
N ALA A 169 -12.93 5.06 -0.23
CA ALA A 169 -12.64 5.04 1.21
C ALA A 169 -13.58 5.94 2.02
N LYS A 170 -14.17 6.98 1.44
CA LYS A 170 -15.24 7.75 2.13
C LYS A 170 -16.53 6.95 2.24
N GLU A 171 -16.85 6.13 1.23
CA GLU A 171 -18.00 5.23 1.25
C GLU A 171 -17.79 4.04 2.21
N ILE A 172 -16.55 3.53 2.28
CA ILE A 172 -16.14 2.40 3.12
C ILE A 172 -14.91 2.79 3.95
N PRO A 173 -15.09 3.57 5.04
CA PRO A 173 -13.98 4.09 5.83
C PRO A 173 -13.09 2.99 6.41
N PRO A 174 -11.79 2.93 6.04
CA PRO A 174 -10.85 2.01 6.67
C PRO A 174 -10.59 2.43 8.11
N THR A 175 -10.45 1.46 9.01
CA THR A 175 -10.02 1.72 10.38
C THR A 175 -8.51 1.70 10.47
N VAL A 176 -7.90 2.82 10.85
CA VAL A 176 -6.45 2.92 11.08
C VAL A 176 -6.18 3.41 12.49
N ILE A 177 -5.47 2.60 13.27
CA ILE A 177 -5.09 2.91 14.65
C ILE A 177 -3.80 3.72 14.64
N ARG A 178 -3.82 4.85 15.36
CA ARG A 178 -2.63 5.66 15.59
C ARG A 178 -1.70 4.97 16.60
N GLY A 179 -0.46 4.72 16.22
CA GLY A 179 0.59 4.37 17.18
C GLY A 179 1.79 3.66 16.59
N ASP A 180 2.76 3.41 17.45
CA ASP A 180 3.97 2.66 17.10
C ASP A 180 3.65 1.17 16.94
N VAL A 181 4.13 0.56 15.85
CA VAL A 181 3.81 -0.82 15.52
C VAL A 181 4.24 -1.81 16.60
N LEU A 182 5.39 -1.59 17.27
CA LEU A 182 5.85 -2.48 18.33
C LEU A 182 4.96 -2.42 19.57
N THR A 183 4.21 -1.34 19.73
CA THR A 183 3.33 -1.12 20.89
C THR A 183 1.91 -1.58 20.58
N VAL A 184 1.40 -1.25 19.39
CA VAL A 184 -0.01 -1.44 19.02
C VAL A 184 -0.30 -2.84 18.49
N LEU A 185 0.66 -3.47 17.77
CA LEU A 185 0.40 -4.73 17.08
C LEU A 185 -0.05 -5.87 18.02
N PRO A 186 0.54 -6.10 19.21
CA PRO A 186 0.10 -7.16 20.10
C PRO A 186 -1.36 -7.00 20.55
N GLU A 187 -1.79 -5.77 20.85
CA GLU A 187 -3.17 -5.48 21.22
C GLU A 187 -4.12 -5.73 20.03
N VAL A 188 -3.72 -5.30 18.83
CA VAL A 188 -4.50 -5.55 17.61
C VAL A 188 -4.67 -7.04 17.35
N LEU A 189 -3.59 -7.82 17.42
CA LEU A 189 -3.60 -9.27 17.21
C LEU A 189 -4.54 -9.98 18.20
N SER A 190 -4.62 -9.52 19.45
CA SER A 190 -5.54 -10.07 20.45
C SER A 190 -7.02 -9.90 20.10
N LYS A 191 -7.35 -8.89 19.28
CA LYS A 191 -8.72 -8.59 18.83
C LYS A 191 -9.10 -9.28 17.52
N VAL A 192 -8.13 -9.82 16.78
CA VAL A 192 -8.39 -10.48 15.50
C VAL A 192 -9.14 -11.80 15.71
N PRO A 193 -10.26 -12.08 15.01
CA PRO A 193 -11.05 -13.29 15.19
C PRO A 193 -10.24 -14.59 15.05
N VAL A 194 -10.37 -15.51 16.00
CA VAL A 194 -9.57 -16.76 16.04
C VAL A 194 -9.80 -17.70 14.85
N GLU A 195 -10.98 -17.64 14.24
CA GLU A 195 -11.38 -18.46 13.09
C GLU A 195 -10.82 -17.97 11.73
N THR A 196 -10.02 -16.90 11.75
CA THR A 196 -9.47 -16.27 10.54
C THR A 196 -7.95 -16.42 10.49
N ALA A 197 -7.41 -16.39 9.28
CA ALA A 197 -5.97 -16.36 9.05
C ALA A 197 -5.46 -14.93 9.21
N VAL A 198 -4.50 -14.71 10.12
CA VAL A 198 -3.88 -13.39 10.28
C VAL A 198 -2.93 -13.16 9.12
N CYS A 199 -3.13 -12.08 8.39
CA CYS A 199 -2.20 -11.62 7.38
C CYS A 199 -1.71 -10.22 7.73
N ILE A 200 -0.42 -10.11 8.05
CA ILE A 200 0.24 -8.85 8.35
C ILE A 200 0.93 -8.39 7.08
N SER A 201 0.57 -7.24 6.54
CA SER A 201 1.17 -6.69 5.33
C SER A 201 1.84 -5.36 5.61
N HIS A 202 2.91 -5.09 4.87
CA HIS A 202 3.55 -3.79 4.85
C HIS A 202 4.21 -3.56 3.48
N SER A 203 4.12 -2.32 2.99
CA SER A 203 4.69 -1.96 1.68
C SER A 203 5.53 -0.68 1.74
N HIS A 204 6.84 -0.81 1.52
CA HIS A 204 7.80 0.27 1.64
C HIS A 204 7.76 0.96 3.01
N VAL A 205 7.72 0.17 4.09
CA VAL A 205 7.65 0.67 5.47
C VAL A 205 8.85 0.16 6.27
N ALA A 206 9.05 -1.16 6.29
CA ALA A 206 10.09 -1.78 7.11
C ALA A 206 11.51 -1.41 6.63
N TYR A 207 11.70 -1.08 5.34
CA TYR A 207 13.01 -0.61 4.86
C TYR A 207 13.45 0.73 5.48
N GLN A 208 12.49 1.54 5.97
CA GLN A 208 12.75 2.84 6.59
C GLN A 208 13.14 2.72 8.07
N PHE A 209 12.94 1.54 8.66
CA PHE A 209 13.24 1.32 10.08
C PHE A 209 14.75 1.30 10.32
N PRO A 210 15.24 1.99 11.37
CA PRO A 210 16.58 1.77 11.89
C PRO A 210 16.83 0.29 12.17
N LYS A 211 18.10 -0.14 12.13
CA LYS A 211 18.47 -1.55 12.29
C LYS A 211 17.88 -2.16 13.56
N GLU A 212 17.98 -1.44 14.67
CA GLU A 212 17.49 -1.88 15.99
C GLU A 212 15.96 -2.04 15.99
N LEU A 213 15.24 -1.16 15.28
CA LEU A 213 13.78 -1.25 15.14
C LEU A 213 13.39 -2.46 14.28
N ARG A 214 14.14 -2.76 13.22
CA ARG A 214 13.92 -3.96 12.38
C ARG A 214 14.12 -5.26 13.16
N GLU A 215 15.17 -5.32 13.97
CA GLU A 215 15.44 -6.49 14.82
C GLU A 215 14.31 -6.71 15.82
N ARG A 216 13.87 -5.65 16.51
CA ARG A 216 12.74 -5.72 17.44
C ARG A 216 11.43 -6.09 16.75
N PHE A 217 11.16 -5.54 15.57
CA PHE A 217 9.99 -5.88 14.77
C PHE A 217 10.00 -7.37 14.38
N SER A 218 11.12 -7.87 13.87
CA SER A 218 11.30 -9.29 13.54
C SER A 218 11.09 -10.20 14.75
N SER A 219 11.69 -9.86 15.91
CA SER A 219 11.50 -10.61 17.15
C SER A 219 10.04 -10.65 17.59
N MET A 220 9.34 -9.53 17.54
CA MET A 220 7.92 -9.46 17.90
C MET A 220 7.04 -10.31 16.98
N ILE A 221 7.27 -10.25 15.65
CA ILE A 221 6.51 -11.08 14.71
C ILE A 221 6.78 -12.57 14.95
N ASN A 222 8.03 -12.95 15.21
CA ASN A 222 8.38 -14.34 15.54
C ASN A 222 7.70 -14.82 16.84
N GLU A 223 7.64 -13.97 17.87
CA GLU A 223 6.95 -14.27 19.12
C GLU A 223 5.44 -14.43 18.90
N CYS A 224 4.81 -13.53 18.15
CA CYS A 224 3.40 -13.65 17.79
C CYS A 224 3.13 -14.93 16.97
N GLY A 225 4.00 -15.23 16.01
CA GLY A 225 3.93 -16.40 15.13
C GLY A 225 4.13 -17.73 15.85
N ALA A 226 4.78 -17.72 17.03
CA ALA A 226 4.91 -18.91 17.87
C ALA A 226 3.58 -19.30 18.57
N HIS A 227 2.66 -18.35 18.70
CA HIS A 227 1.38 -18.54 19.40
C HIS A 227 0.17 -18.56 18.46
N ARG A 228 0.33 -18.10 17.22
CA ARG A 228 -0.74 -17.99 16.24
C ARG A 228 -0.20 -18.08 14.83
N ASP A 229 -0.91 -18.79 13.96
CA ASP A 229 -0.54 -18.82 12.55
C ASP A 229 -0.64 -17.41 11.94
N ILE A 230 0.44 -16.97 11.29
CA ILE A 230 0.59 -15.63 10.71
C ILE A 230 1.19 -15.75 9.31
N PHE A 231 0.62 -15.00 8.37
CA PHE A 231 1.16 -14.79 7.03
C PHE A 231 1.66 -13.34 6.96
N GLN A 232 2.97 -13.14 7.08
CA GLN A 232 3.56 -11.81 6.92
C GLN A 232 3.93 -11.59 5.45
N ILE A 233 3.32 -10.59 4.81
CA ILE A 233 3.61 -10.16 3.44
C ILE A 233 4.46 -8.90 3.51
N SER A 234 5.71 -9.01 3.07
CA SER A 234 6.68 -7.93 3.02
C SER A 234 6.88 -7.49 1.58
N TYR A 235 6.54 -6.25 1.26
CA TYR A 235 6.80 -5.64 -0.04
C TYR A 235 7.76 -4.46 0.15
N GLU A 236 9.06 -4.75 0.11
CA GLU A 236 10.09 -3.80 0.54
C GLU A 236 11.18 -3.61 -0.52
N TRP A 237 11.73 -2.39 -0.56
CA TRP A 237 12.92 -2.10 -1.35
C TRP A 237 14.12 -1.90 -0.43
N TRP A 238 14.79 -3.01 -0.13
CA TRP A 238 15.93 -3.00 0.77
C TRP A 238 17.15 -2.30 0.15
N PRO A 239 17.95 -1.56 0.96
CA PRO A 239 19.20 -0.97 0.48
C PRO A 239 20.12 -2.00 -0.18
N GLY A 240 20.62 -1.67 -1.37
CA GLY A 240 21.50 -2.55 -2.16
C GLY A 240 20.77 -3.55 -3.07
N LYS A 241 19.43 -3.55 -3.11
CA LYS A 241 18.65 -4.34 -4.08
C LYS A 241 18.32 -3.51 -5.32
N ASP A 242 18.36 -4.14 -6.49
CA ASP A 242 18.03 -3.48 -7.77
C ASP A 242 16.53 -3.20 -7.92
N LYS A 243 15.69 -4.04 -7.30
CA LYS A 243 14.24 -3.98 -7.38
C LYS A 243 13.59 -4.39 -6.05
N PRO A 244 12.40 -3.86 -5.73
CA PRO A 244 11.61 -4.33 -4.61
C PRO A 244 11.33 -5.83 -4.64
N GLU A 245 11.33 -6.44 -3.46
CA GLU A 245 11.06 -7.85 -3.23
C GLU A 245 9.69 -8.01 -2.54
N LEU A 246 8.90 -8.97 -3.01
CA LEU A 246 7.65 -9.39 -2.39
C LEU A 246 7.88 -10.75 -1.74
N GLU A 247 7.91 -10.77 -0.42
CA GLU A 247 8.22 -11.93 0.41
C GLU A 247 7.00 -12.33 1.24
N LEU A 248 6.86 -13.63 1.47
CA LEU A 248 5.88 -14.21 2.37
C LEU A 248 6.63 -15.00 3.45
N SER A 249 6.50 -14.56 4.70
CA SER A 249 6.89 -15.34 5.88
C SER A 249 5.66 -16.04 6.45
N ILE A 250 5.74 -17.35 6.53
CA ILE A 250 4.67 -18.23 6.99
C ILE A 250 5.04 -18.75 8.36
N PHE A 251 4.22 -18.41 9.36
CA PHE A 251 4.31 -18.94 10.71
C PHE A 251 3.16 -19.94 10.87
N GLU A 252 3.49 -21.22 10.99
CA GLU A 252 2.51 -22.30 11.14
C GLU A 252 3.05 -23.32 12.15
N ASN A 253 2.23 -23.68 13.14
CA ASN A 253 2.60 -24.65 14.19
C ASN A 253 3.94 -24.33 14.89
N GLY A 254 4.24 -23.04 15.09
CA GLY A 254 5.48 -22.57 15.72
C GLY A 254 6.74 -22.64 14.85
N ALA A 255 6.61 -23.04 13.57
CA ALA A 255 7.70 -23.01 12.60
C ALA A 255 7.57 -21.81 11.65
N LYS A 256 8.71 -21.24 11.25
CA LYS A 256 8.78 -20.16 10.25
C LYS A 256 9.34 -20.69 8.94
N LYS A 257 8.67 -20.36 7.83
CA LYS A 257 9.19 -20.52 6.47
C LYS A 257 9.16 -19.18 5.74
N ASP A 258 10.28 -18.75 5.19
CA ASP A 258 10.38 -17.55 4.37
C ASP A 258 10.40 -17.93 2.89
N GLN A 259 9.69 -17.16 2.07
CA GLN A 259 9.59 -17.38 0.63
C GLN A 259 9.60 -16.05 -0.13
N LEU A 260 10.53 -15.91 -1.07
CA LEU A 260 10.48 -14.83 -2.06
C LEU A 260 9.46 -15.21 -3.14
N LEU A 261 8.38 -14.44 -3.24
CA LEU A 261 7.30 -14.69 -4.20
C LEU A 261 7.58 -14.05 -5.56
N ALA A 262 8.03 -12.80 -5.54
CA ALA A 262 8.19 -12.00 -6.75
C ALA A 262 9.15 -10.83 -6.57
N TYR A 263 9.57 -10.29 -7.71
CA TYR A 263 10.11 -8.94 -7.79
C TYR A 263 9.05 -7.97 -8.33
N CYS A 264 9.03 -6.74 -7.83
CA CYS A 264 7.96 -5.79 -8.12
C CYS A 264 8.50 -4.43 -8.59
N HIS A 265 7.70 -3.68 -9.36
CA HIS A 265 7.93 -2.25 -9.57
C HIS A 265 7.76 -1.48 -8.25
N PRO A 266 8.47 -0.38 -7.94
CA PRO A 266 8.25 0.37 -6.68
C PRO A 266 6.84 0.94 -6.47
N HIS A 267 6.08 1.11 -7.55
CA HIS A 267 4.70 1.59 -7.52
C HIS A 267 3.66 0.54 -7.97
N GLY A 268 4.06 -0.71 -8.27
CA GLY A 268 3.12 -1.79 -8.64
C GLY A 268 2.67 -1.83 -10.11
N GLU A 269 3.46 -1.29 -11.03
CA GLU A 269 3.16 -1.31 -12.48
C GLU A 269 3.48 -2.64 -13.16
N TRP A 270 4.42 -3.39 -12.59
CA TRP A 270 4.77 -4.73 -13.06
C TRP A 270 5.12 -5.64 -11.89
N LEU A 271 4.92 -6.94 -12.13
CA LEU A 271 5.17 -8.03 -11.20
C LEU A 271 5.89 -9.15 -11.96
N GLU A 272 7.06 -9.56 -11.46
CA GLU A 272 7.81 -10.72 -11.96
C GLU A 272 7.74 -11.82 -10.91
N TRP A 273 6.80 -12.75 -11.08
CA TRP A 273 6.62 -13.85 -10.15
C TRP A 273 7.71 -14.91 -10.36
N ILE A 274 8.26 -15.42 -9.26
CA ILE A 274 9.36 -16.40 -9.28
C ILE A 274 9.07 -17.66 -8.45
N SER A 275 8.04 -17.63 -7.60
CA SER A 275 7.68 -18.79 -6.80
C SER A 275 6.98 -19.87 -7.63
N HIS A 276 7.39 -21.12 -7.43
CA HIS A 276 6.80 -22.32 -8.05
C HIS A 276 5.92 -23.14 -7.11
N GLU A 277 5.88 -22.79 -5.82
CA GLU A 277 4.98 -23.40 -4.84
C GLU A 277 3.61 -22.74 -4.83
#